data_AF-V4RC48-F1
#
_entry.id   AF-V4RC48-F1
#
_cell.length_a   1.000
_cell.length_b   1.000
_cell.length_c   1.000
_cell.angle_alpha   90.00
_cell.angle_beta   90.00
_cell.angle_gamma   90.00
#
_symmetry.space_group_name_H-M   'P 1'
#
loop_
_entity.id
_entity.type
_entity.pdbx_description
1 polymer ?
#
loop_
_entity_poly.entity_id
_entity_poly.type
_entity_poly.pdbx_seq_one_letter_code
_entity_poly.pdbx_strand_id
1 'polypeptide(L)'
;MEKQRYTVVCDVRGGTYVSQVQAADEVEAVRLWAAQLLAEKPVPEVSSEVARNVLKTLVRDPPVALTGLVGVWCFTALVGDNLVLGNIVLSA
;
A
#
# COMPACT_ATOMS: atom_id res chain seq x y z
N MET A 1 -12.41 1.26 -16.12
CA MET A 1 -12.24 -0.17 -15.78
C MET A 1 -13.15 -0.49 -14.62
N GLU A 2 -13.62 -1.73 -14.54
CA GLU A 2 -14.38 -2.20 -13.38
C GLU A 2 -13.45 -2.26 -12.16
N LYS A 3 -13.95 -1.84 -10.99
CA LYS A 3 -13.15 -1.85 -9.77
C LYS A 3 -13.06 -3.27 -9.23
N GLN A 4 -11.85 -3.67 -8.83
CA GLN A 4 -11.58 -4.95 -8.19
C GLN A 4 -11.13 -4.74 -6.75
N ARG A 5 -11.25 -5.78 -5.92
CA ARG A 5 -10.80 -5.75 -4.53
C ARG A 5 -9.30 -6.02 -4.48
N TYR A 6 -8.57 -5.16 -3.80
CA TYR A 6 -7.15 -5.36 -3.52
C TYR A 6 -6.95 -5.45 -2.02
N THR A 7 -6.17 -6.44 -1.58
CA THR A 7 -5.70 -6.55 -0.20
C THR A 7 -4.29 -5.99 -0.13
N VAL A 8 -4.06 -5.05 0.78
CA VAL A 8 -2.73 -4.50 1.06
C VAL A 8 -2.23 -5.05 2.38
N VAL A 9 -1.12 -5.77 2.33
CA VAL A 9 -0.36 -6.25 3.49
C VAL A 9 0.85 -5.35 3.64
N CYS A 10 0.87 -4.56 4.72
CA CYS A 10 1.90 -3.57 4.98
C CYS A 10 2.69 -3.91 6.23
N ASP A 11 3.99 -4.05 6.08
CA ASP A 11 4.94 -4.21 7.18
C ASP A 11 5.62 -2.87 7.45
N VAL A 12 5.55 -2.40 8.71
CA VAL A 12 6.20 -1.16 9.16
C VAL A 12 6.43 -1.21 10.67
N ARG A 13 7.62 -0.79 11.12
CA ARG A 13 8.01 -0.74 12.55
C ARG A 13 7.75 -2.04 13.34
N GLY A 14 7.95 -3.19 12.69
CA GLY A 14 7.76 -4.51 13.31
C GLY A 14 6.30 -4.97 13.44
N GLY A 15 5.33 -4.18 12.97
CA GLY A 15 3.93 -4.59 12.84
C GLY A 15 3.56 -4.93 11.40
N THR A 16 2.59 -5.83 11.26
CA THR A 16 1.94 -6.18 9.98
C THR A 16 0.49 -5.70 10.03
N TYR A 17 0.10 -4.91 9.05
CA TYR A 17 -1.22 -4.29 8.96
C TYR A 17 -1.87 -4.67 7.65
N VAL A 18 -3.12 -5.15 7.71
CA VAL A 18 -3.86 -5.65 6.56
C VAL A 18 -5.14 -4.85 6.38
N SER A 19 -5.42 -4.44 5.15
CA SER A 19 -6.63 -3.69 4.80
C SER A 19 -7.00 -3.96 3.35
N GLN A 20 -8.22 -3.59 2.95
CA GLN A 20 -8.74 -3.82 1.61
C GLN A 20 -9.34 -2.56 1.02
N VAL A 21 -9.14 -2.38 -0.28
CA VAL A 21 -9.70 -1.27 -1.06
C VAL A 21 -10.29 -1.76 -2.37
N GLN A 22 -11.21 -0.98 -2.95
CA GLN A 22 -11.70 -1.19 -4.31
C GLN A 22 -11.06 -0.19 -5.28
N ALA A 23 -10.30 -0.70 -6.25
CA ALA A 23 -9.52 0.10 -7.19
C ALA A 23 -9.59 -0.47 -8.61
N ALA A 24 -9.29 0.32 -9.62
CA ALA A 24 -9.19 -0.11 -11.01
C ALA A 24 -7.88 -0.87 -11.29
N ASP A 25 -6.79 -0.48 -10.61
CA ASP A 25 -5.45 -1.04 -10.78
C ASP A 25 -4.64 -0.94 -9.47
N GLU A 26 -3.43 -1.49 -9.47
CA GLU A 26 -2.54 -1.53 -8.32
C GLU A 26 -2.07 -0.13 -7.87
N VAL A 27 -1.95 0.82 -8.80
CA VAL A 27 -1.53 2.20 -8.49
C VAL A 27 -2.65 2.93 -7.76
N GLU A 28 -3.88 2.83 -8.26
CA GLU A 28 -5.06 3.35 -7.59
C GLU A 28 -5.27 2.65 -6.25
N ALA A 29 -4.99 1.34 -6.14
CA ALA A 29 -5.07 0.60 -4.88
C ALA A 29 -4.16 1.21 -3.80
N VAL A 30 -2.89 1.50 -4.12
CA VAL A 30 -1.98 2.18 -3.16
C VAL A 30 -2.48 3.58 -2.81
N ARG A 31 -2.98 4.33 -3.80
CA ARG A 31 -3.48 5.69 -3.57
C ARG A 31 -4.69 5.71 -2.62
N LEU A 32 -5.65 4.82 -2.86
CA LEU A 32 -6.84 4.70 -2.02
C LEU A 32 -6.50 4.16 -0.64
N TRP A 33 -5.58 3.19 -0.56
CA TRP A 33 -5.10 2.67 0.71
C TRP A 33 -4.41 3.75 1.56
N ALA A 34 -3.55 4.58 0.95
CA ALA A 34 -2.93 5.70 1.65
C ALA A 34 -3.96 6.73 2.13
N ALA A 35 -5.02 6.98 1.36
CA ALA A 35 -6.14 7.82 1.79
C ALA A 35 -6.90 7.20 2.97
N GLN A 36 -7.12 5.88 2.95
CA GLN A 36 -7.75 5.14 4.06
C GLN A 36 -6.89 5.21 5.33
N LEU A 37 -5.56 5.06 5.23
CA LEU A 37 -4.65 5.24 6.37
C LEU A 37 -4.77 6.62 7.03
N LEU A 38 -4.93 7.68 6.23
CA LEU A 38 -5.11 9.04 6.76
C LEU A 38 -6.42 9.20 7.54
N ALA A 39 -7.48 8.52 7.09
CA ALA A 39 -8.80 8.58 7.71
C ALA A 39 -8.90 7.71 8.97
N GLU A 40 -8.49 6.45 8.89
CA GLU A 40 -8.71 5.45 9.93
C GLU A 40 -7.58 5.39 10.96
N LYS A 41 -6.37 5.81 10.56
CA LYS A 41 -5.15 5.77 11.38
C LYS A 41 -4.91 4.43 12.11
N PRO A 42 -4.95 3.28 11.40
CA PRO A 42 -4.87 1.95 12.03
C PRO A 42 -3.47 1.63 12.55
N VAL A 43 -2.43 2.31 12.05
CA VAL A 43 -1.06 2.22 12.56
C VAL A 43 -0.84 3.38 13.54
N PRO A 44 -0.79 3.13 14.85
CA PRO A 44 -0.64 4.19 15.84
C PRO A 44 0.57 5.07 15.52
N GLU A 45 0.40 6.38 15.69
CA GLU A 45 1.44 7.42 15.56
C GLU A 45 2.00 7.65 14.14
N VAL A 46 2.01 6.64 13.25
CA VAL A 46 2.70 6.74 11.95
C VAL A 46 1.81 6.69 10.73
N SER A 47 0.51 6.36 10.84
CA SER A 47 -0.39 6.22 9.68
C SER A 47 -0.31 7.40 8.71
N SER A 48 -0.33 8.63 9.25
CA SER A 48 -0.25 9.84 8.44
C SER A 48 1.11 10.03 7.75
N GLU A 49 2.20 9.61 8.40
CA GLU A 49 3.54 9.72 7.85
C GLU A 49 3.80 8.66 6.77
N VAL A 50 3.34 7.43 7.01
CA VAL A 50 3.32 6.34 6.04
C VAL A 50 2.55 6.76 4.79
N ALA A 51 1.30 7.20 4.94
CA ALA A 51 0.46 7.60 3.81
C ALA A 51 1.11 8.69 2.96
N ARG A 52 1.65 9.74 3.59
CA ARG A 52 2.31 10.84 2.86
C ARG A 52 3.56 10.40 2.12
N ASN A 53 4.42 9.59 2.75
CA ASN A 53 5.65 9.13 2.10
C ASN A 53 5.36 8.13 0.98
N VAL A 54 4.39 7.23 1.18
CA VAL A 54 3.95 6.31 0.12
C VAL A 54 3.41 7.08 -1.09
N LEU A 55 2.55 8.08 -0.89
CA LEU A 55 2.03 8.90 -2.00
C LEU A 55 3.13 9.68 -2.73
N LYS A 56 4.16 10.16 -2.02
CA LYS A 56 5.32 10.81 -2.64
C LYS A 56 6.15 9.82 -3.46
N THR A 57 6.42 8.64 -2.91
CA THR A 57 7.21 7.60 -3.57
C THR A 57 6.49 7.03 -4.79
N LEU A 58 5.16 6.87 -4.72
CA LEU A 58 4.33 6.30 -5.79
C LEU A 58 4.51 7.00 -7.15
N VAL A 59 4.84 8.29 -7.15
CA VAL A 59 5.09 9.07 -8.38
C VAL A 59 6.37 8.63 -9.08
N ARG A 60 7.39 8.23 -8.31
CA ARG A 60 8.71 7.85 -8.82
C ARG A 60 8.84 6.33 -8.98
N ASP A 61 8.34 5.60 -8.00
CA ASP A 61 8.48 4.16 -7.85
C ASP A 61 7.09 3.53 -7.68
N PRO A 62 6.36 3.28 -8.79
CA PRO A 62 5.06 2.61 -8.75
C PRO A 62 5.20 1.15 -8.29
N PRO A 63 4.09 0.47 -7.90
CA PRO A 63 4.14 -0.92 -7.50
C PRO A 63 4.67 -1.81 -8.62
N VAL A 64 5.56 -2.73 -8.27
CA VAL A 64 6.21 -3.64 -9.21
C VAL A 64 5.57 -5.01 -9.12
N ALA A 65 5.18 -5.58 -10.26
CA ALA A 65 4.63 -6.94 -10.31
C ALA A 65 5.67 -7.97 -9.85
N LEU A 66 5.25 -8.91 -9.00
CA LEU A 66 6.14 -9.95 -8.49
C LEU A 66 6.26 -11.11 -9.49
N THR A 67 7.50 -11.50 -9.80
CA THR A 67 7.76 -12.62 -10.72
C THR A 67 7.25 -13.94 -10.15
N GLY A 68 6.52 -14.71 -10.96
CA GLY A 68 5.96 -16.00 -10.57
C GLY A 68 4.59 -15.92 -9.89
N LEU A 69 4.04 -14.73 -9.69
CA LEU A 69 2.69 -14.51 -9.14
C LEU A 69 1.81 -13.74 -10.13
N VAL A 70 0.50 -13.99 -10.07
CA VAL A 70 -0.50 -13.27 -10.87
C VAL A 70 -1.31 -12.40 -9.94
N GLY A 71 -1.46 -11.11 -10.30
CA GLY A 71 -2.22 -10.17 -9.50
C GLY A 71 -1.56 -9.83 -8.17
N VAL A 72 -0.22 -9.85 -8.12
CA VAL A 72 0.53 -9.47 -6.90
C VAL A 72 1.62 -8.47 -7.26
N TRP A 73 1.69 -7.39 -6.49
CA TRP A 73 2.66 -6.33 -6.65
C TRP A 73 3.31 -5.96 -5.32
N CYS A 74 4.47 -5.32 -5.38
CA CYS A 74 5.18 -4.80 -4.23
C CYS A 74 5.46 -3.32 -4.41
N PHE A 75 5.26 -2.54 -3.36
CA PHE A 75 5.75 -1.17 -3.26
C PHE A 75 6.55 -1.00 -1.97
N THR A 76 7.44 -0.01 -1.97
CA THR A 76 8.23 0.35 -0.79
C THR A 76 8.22 1.85 -0.60
N ALA A 77 8.33 2.29 0.66
CA ALA A 77 8.61 3.68 0.99
C ALA A 77 9.51 3.76 2.22
N LEU A 78 10.09 4.94 2.47
CA LEU A 78 10.85 5.22 3.68
C LEU A 78 10.10 6.22 4.56
N VAL A 79 10.09 5.95 5.86
CA VAL A 79 9.48 6.78 6.90
C VAL A 79 10.51 6.95 8.02
N GLY A 80 11.24 8.07 7.99
CA GLY A 80 12.53 8.18 8.68
C GLY A 80 13.48 7.08 8.17
N ASP A 81 14.08 6.33 9.09
CA ASP A 81 14.96 5.19 8.76
C ASP A 81 14.20 3.85 8.67
N ASN A 82 12.88 3.87 8.74
CA ASN A 82 12.06 2.65 8.69
C ASN A 82 11.58 2.37 7.27
N LEU A 83 11.78 1.13 6.83
CA LEU A 83 11.15 0.61 5.62
C LEU A 83 9.66 0.39 5.85
N VAL A 84 8.86 0.91 4.92
CA VAL A 84 7.48 0.48 4.69
C VAL A 84 7.52 -0.48 3.51
N LEU A 85 7.12 -1.72 3.73
CA LEU A 85 7.00 -2.75 2.70
C LEU A 85 5.54 -3.10 2.51
N GLY A 86 5.01 -2.87 1.31
CA GLY A 86 3.63 -3.17 0.98
C GLY A 86 3.53 -4.23 -0.12
N ASN A 87 2.84 -5.33 0.17
CA ASN A 87 2.40 -6.30 -0.83
C ASN A 87 0.93 -6.06 -1.16
N ILE A 88 0.63 -5.94 -2.44
CA ILE A 88 -0.72 -5.73 -2.98
C ILE A 88 -1.17 -7.01 -3.64
N VAL A 89 -2.32 -7.55 -3.24
CA VAL A 89 -2.87 -8.79 -3.77
C VAL A 89 -4.26 -8.52 -4.35
N LEU A 90 -4.42 -8.71 -5.66
CA LEU A 90 -5.72 -8.76 -6.31
C LEU A 90 -6.53 -9.91 -5.68
N SER A 91 -7.66 -9.57 -5.10
CA SER A 91 -8.51 -10.48 -4.31
C SER A 91 -9.83 -10.71 -5.03
N ALA A 92 -10.35 -11.95 -4.93
CA ALA A 92 -11.67 -12.32 -5.44
C ALA A 92 -12.82 -11.68 -4.64
#